data_AF-A0A9P8ECM3-F1
#
_entry.id   AF-A0A9P8ECM3-F1
#
_cell.length_a   1.000
_cell.length_b   1.000
_cell.length_c   1.000
_cell.angle_alpha   90.00
_cell.angle_beta   90.00
_cell.angle_gamma   90.00
#
_symmetry.space_group_name_H-M   'P 1'
#
loop_
_entity.id
_entity.type
_entity.pdbx_description
1 polymer ?
#
loop_
_entity_poly.entity_id
_entity_poly.type
_entity_poly.pdbx_seq_one_letter_code
_entity_poly.pdbx_strand_id
1 'polypeptide(L)'
;MAAAMINNVLEKLHLTGNIPAPDEPSQEDFQKLLDKYTKAGQEQVFAFWADINAAEKGMLYEQLVNIDPDHVNEITHRALNPPKPESEDAAPKLEQLPESATSSIYDSKPDDLNRWYTQGLQFIAQNQVAVVLMAGGQGTRLGSSAPKGCYDIGLPSQKSLFQLQAERIWKIQHLAQHEHSKEEVIVPWYIMTSGPTRKPTEDFFEKHAYFGLNRNNVIFFEQGTLPCISNEGKILLESKSKVAVAPDGNGGLYNALFKSGVVQDMSKRGIKHIHAYCVDNCLVRVADPTFIGFSASKNVDIATKVVRKRDAKESVGLIVSKNGKPDVVEYSEIDKETSEAKDPKDSSLLKFRAANIVNHYYSFDFLESIPQWSDKLPHHIARKKIPYVDTDKGETIKPEKPNGIKLEQFVFDCFPFLSMDKFACQEVKREDEFSPLKNARGTGEDDPDTSKRDIFRQGTRWLEAVGATVTSEDDNAGVEISPKISYGGEGLEFLSERTIKAPAVIEQEKQ
;
A
#
# COMPACT_ATOMS: atom_id res chain seq x y z
N MET A 1 -10.25 -30.99 22.87
CA MET A 1 -9.93 -30.84 21.44
C MET A 1 -9.93 -29.39 20.93
N ALA A 2 -10.42 -28.38 21.66
CA ALA A 2 -10.34 -26.97 21.22
C ALA A 2 -9.09 -26.19 21.71
N ALA A 3 -8.38 -26.68 22.74
CA ALA A 3 -7.20 -26.01 23.28
C ALA A 3 -5.89 -26.33 22.52
N ALA A 4 -5.84 -27.44 21.77
CA ALA A 4 -4.64 -27.86 21.04
C ALA A 4 -4.45 -27.13 19.69
N MET A 5 -5.51 -26.56 19.12
CA MET A 5 -5.44 -25.76 17.88
C MET A 5 -4.99 -24.31 18.12
N ILE A 6 -5.17 -23.77 19.33
CA ILE A 6 -4.86 -22.36 19.64
C ILE A 6 -3.37 -22.18 19.95
N ASN A 7 -2.72 -23.17 20.55
CA ASN A 7 -1.28 -23.09 20.85
C ASN A 7 -0.39 -23.16 19.59
N ASN A 8 -0.86 -23.80 18.52
CA ASN A 8 -0.08 -23.97 17.29
C ASN A 8 -0.01 -22.70 16.42
N VAL A 9 -0.88 -21.71 16.67
CA VAL A 9 -0.89 -20.41 15.97
C VAL A 9 0.02 -19.39 16.66
N LEU A 10 0.17 -19.49 17.98
CA LEU A 10 1.05 -18.61 18.77
C LEU A 10 2.53 -18.99 18.69
N GLU A 11 2.86 -20.27 18.52
CA GLU A 11 4.26 -20.71 18.32
C GLU A 11 4.83 -20.30 16.94
N LYS A 12 3.99 -20.16 15.91
CA LYS A 12 4.42 -19.68 14.59
C LYS A 12 4.73 -18.18 14.53
N LEU A 13 4.40 -17.42 15.58
CA LEU A 13 4.63 -15.97 15.65
C LEU A 13 5.98 -15.60 16.28
N HIS A 14 6.73 -16.54 16.86
CA HIS A 14 8.00 -16.26 17.52
C HIS A 14 9.00 -17.43 17.47
N LEU A 15 9.59 -17.74 16.31
CA LEU A 15 10.78 -18.58 16.27
C LEU A 15 11.79 -18.10 15.21
N THR A 16 12.76 -17.33 15.68
CA THR A 16 14.08 -17.22 15.06
C THR A 16 14.83 -18.55 15.26
N GLY A 17 14.97 -19.35 14.21
CA GLY A 17 15.78 -20.57 14.20
C GLY A 17 15.84 -21.16 12.80
N ASN A 18 16.97 -21.75 12.42
CA ASN A 18 17.12 -22.51 11.17
C ASN A 18 15.97 -23.52 11.06
N ILE A 19 15.01 -23.25 10.18
CA ILE A 19 13.93 -24.18 9.86
C ILE A 19 14.60 -25.36 9.14
N PRO A 20 14.52 -26.60 9.66
CA PRO A 20 15.01 -27.77 8.96
C PRO A 20 14.40 -27.82 7.56
N ALA A 21 15.16 -28.28 6.57
CA ALA A 21 14.59 -28.47 5.24
C ALA A 21 13.37 -29.41 5.34
N PRO A 22 12.27 -29.13 4.63
CA PRO A 22 11.08 -29.96 4.70
C PRO A 22 11.39 -31.41 4.31
N ASP A 23 10.77 -32.35 5.02
CA ASP A 23 10.88 -33.77 4.68
C ASP A 23 10.19 -34.06 3.33
N GLU A 24 10.69 -35.07 2.62
CA GLU A 24 10.03 -35.57 1.40
C GLU A 24 8.63 -36.11 1.76
N PRO A 25 7.56 -35.74 1.02
CA PRO A 25 6.22 -36.23 1.30
C PRO A 25 6.13 -37.74 1.13
N SER A 26 5.12 -38.36 1.77
CA SER A 26 4.81 -39.76 1.52
C SER A 26 4.44 -39.97 0.04
N GLN A 27 4.68 -41.17 -0.49
CA GLN A 27 4.31 -41.50 -1.87
C GLN A 27 2.80 -41.33 -2.13
N GLU A 28 1.97 -41.60 -1.11
CA GLU A 28 0.52 -41.41 -1.20
C GLU A 28 0.15 -39.92 -1.31
N ASP A 29 0.77 -39.07 -0.49
CA ASP A 29 0.50 -37.63 -0.50
C ASP A 29 1.01 -36.97 -1.77
N PHE A 30 2.16 -37.39 -2.27
CA PHE A 30 2.67 -36.98 -3.57
C PHE A 30 1.70 -37.36 -4.70
N GLN A 31 1.22 -38.61 -4.73
CA GLN A 31 0.31 -39.07 -5.77
C GLN A 31 -1.00 -38.28 -5.77
N LYS A 32 -1.57 -37.99 -4.59
CA LYS A 32 -2.77 -37.14 -4.47
C LYS A 32 -2.56 -35.75 -5.05
N LEU A 33 -1.41 -35.14 -4.77
CA LEU A 33 -1.08 -33.80 -5.27
C LEU A 33 -0.83 -33.82 -6.79
N LEU A 34 -0.10 -34.82 -7.29
CA LEU A 34 0.11 -35.04 -8.72
C LEU A 34 -1.21 -35.21 -9.47
N ASP A 35 -2.13 -36.03 -8.94
CA ASP A 35 -3.45 -36.24 -9.54
C ASP A 35 -4.27 -34.94 -9.60
N LYS A 36 -4.22 -34.13 -8.52
CA LYS A 36 -4.86 -32.81 -8.47
C LYS A 36 -4.36 -31.90 -9.59
N TYR A 37 -3.05 -31.77 -9.73
CA TYR A 37 -2.43 -30.92 -10.76
C TYR A 37 -2.63 -31.47 -12.17
N THR A 38 -2.55 -32.78 -12.35
CA THR A 38 -2.82 -33.43 -13.65
C THR A 38 -4.25 -33.20 -14.11
N LYS A 39 -5.23 -33.31 -13.21
CA LYS A 39 -6.63 -33.01 -13.51
C LYS A 39 -6.84 -31.55 -13.94
N ALA A 40 -6.09 -30.63 -13.33
CA ALA A 40 -6.08 -29.22 -13.69
C ALA A 40 -5.21 -28.90 -14.92
N GLY A 41 -4.56 -29.90 -15.54
CA GLY A 41 -3.64 -29.68 -16.67
C GLY A 41 -2.42 -28.85 -16.28
N GLN A 42 -1.89 -29.02 -15.07
CA GLN A 42 -0.73 -28.32 -14.54
C GLN A 42 0.37 -29.32 -14.09
N GLU A 43 0.36 -30.55 -14.59
CA GLU A 43 1.30 -31.63 -14.25
C GLU A 43 2.77 -31.29 -14.56
N GLN A 44 3.02 -30.36 -15.47
CA GLN A 44 4.38 -29.97 -15.86
C GLN A 44 5.20 -29.39 -14.70
N VAL A 45 4.57 -28.94 -13.61
CA VAL A 45 5.28 -28.49 -12.39
C VAL A 45 6.08 -29.62 -11.73
N PHE A 46 5.77 -30.88 -12.05
CA PHE A 46 6.47 -32.08 -11.56
C PHE A 46 7.49 -32.65 -12.55
N ALA A 47 7.78 -31.97 -13.67
CA ALA A 47 8.66 -32.48 -14.74
C ALA A 47 10.02 -32.99 -14.24
N PHE A 48 10.54 -32.42 -13.15
CA PHE A 48 11.85 -32.75 -12.58
C PHE A 48 11.78 -33.53 -11.26
N TRP A 49 10.61 -34.03 -10.85
CA TRP A 49 10.45 -34.68 -9.53
C TRP A 49 11.43 -35.84 -9.29
N ALA A 50 11.76 -36.60 -10.34
CA ALA A 50 12.73 -37.70 -10.26
C ALA A 50 14.20 -37.24 -10.18
N ASP A 51 14.49 -35.99 -10.60
CA ASP A 51 15.85 -35.45 -10.71
C ASP A 51 16.28 -34.61 -9.51
N ILE A 52 15.34 -34.26 -8.63
CA ILE A 52 15.57 -33.41 -7.46
C ILE A 52 15.71 -34.24 -6.17
N ASN A 53 16.46 -33.71 -5.20
CA ASN A 53 16.73 -34.42 -3.94
C ASN A 53 15.55 -34.36 -2.95
N ALA A 54 15.60 -35.13 -1.87
CA ALA A 54 14.52 -35.23 -0.88
C ALA A 54 14.11 -33.87 -0.26
N ALA A 55 15.08 -33.00 0.05
CA ALA A 55 14.80 -31.67 0.59
C ALA A 55 14.12 -30.77 -0.45
N GLU A 56 14.57 -30.83 -1.70
CA GLU A 56 13.94 -30.10 -2.81
C GLU A 56 12.51 -30.57 -3.09
N LYS A 57 12.24 -31.88 -2.98
CA LYS A 57 10.89 -32.45 -3.09
C LYS A 57 9.98 -31.95 -1.97
N GLY A 58 10.48 -31.94 -0.73
CA GLY A 58 9.77 -31.39 0.42
C GLY A 58 9.40 -29.92 0.19
N MET A 59 10.35 -29.09 -0.24
CA MET A 59 10.11 -27.67 -0.55
C MET A 59 9.07 -27.47 -1.65
N LEU A 60 9.18 -28.20 -2.77
CA LEU A 60 8.23 -28.11 -3.87
C LEU A 60 6.83 -28.56 -3.44
N TYR A 61 6.74 -29.65 -2.68
CA TYR A 61 5.48 -30.17 -2.15
C TYR A 61 4.79 -29.15 -1.24
N GLU A 62 5.51 -28.57 -0.27
CA GLU A 62 4.97 -27.54 0.62
C GLU A 62 4.50 -26.30 -0.14
N GLN A 63 5.17 -25.93 -1.23
CA GLN A 63 4.73 -24.82 -2.07
C GLN A 63 3.43 -25.17 -2.81
N LEU A 64 3.38 -26.33 -3.47
CA LEU A 64 2.27 -26.73 -4.33
C LEU A 64 1.01 -27.11 -3.55
N VAL A 65 1.11 -27.66 -2.33
CA VAL A 65 -0.08 -27.98 -1.52
C VAL A 65 -0.88 -26.73 -1.12
N ASN A 66 -0.21 -25.57 -1.04
CA ASN A 66 -0.81 -24.28 -0.72
C ASN A 66 -1.36 -23.54 -1.96
N ILE A 67 -1.17 -24.11 -3.15
CA ILE A 67 -1.68 -23.56 -4.41
C ILE A 67 -2.86 -24.42 -4.87
N ASP A 68 -3.97 -23.77 -5.19
CA ASP A 68 -5.10 -24.45 -5.80
C ASP A 68 -5.07 -24.29 -7.33
N PRO A 69 -4.65 -25.31 -8.09
CA PRO A 69 -4.48 -25.18 -9.55
C PRO A 69 -5.80 -24.94 -10.29
N ASP A 70 -6.94 -25.41 -9.76
CA ASP A 70 -8.26 -25.12 -10.33
C ASP A 70 -8.59 -23.63 -10.22
N HIS A 71 -8.36 -23.02 -9.04
CA HIS A 71 -8.50 -21.59 -8.85
C HIS A 71 -7.55 -20.78 -9.73
N VAL A 72 -6.27 -21.19 -9.83
CA VAL A 72 -5.28 -20.54 -10.72
C VAL A 72 -5.76 -20.54 -12.17
N ASN A 73 -6.29 -21.67 -12.65
CA ASN A 73 -6.85 -21.76 -13.99
C ASN A 73 -8.06 -20.84 -14.17
N GLU A 74 -8.96 -20.80 -13.19
CA GLU A 74 -10.15 -19.96 -13.23
C GLU A 74 -9.79 -18.47 -13.34
N ILE A 75 -8.92 -17.96 -12.46
CA ILE A 75 -8.52 -16.55 -12.47
C ILE A 75 -7.70 -16.20 -13.72
N THR A 76 -6.87 -17.13 -14.20
CA THR A 76 -6.10 -16.96 -15.44
C THR A 76 -7.03 -16.87 -16.64
N HIS A 77 -8.01 -17.78 -16.73
CA HIS A 77 -8.99 -17.78 -17.81
C HIS A 77 -9.84 -16.51 -17.80
N ARG A 78 -10.30 -16.07 -16.62
CA ARG A 78 -11.07 -14.83 -16.47
C ARG A 78 -10.25 -13.59 -16.86
N ALA A 79 -8.96 -13.56 -16.52
CA ALA A 79 -8.08 -12.45 -16.86
C ALA A 79 -7.74 -12.40 -18.35
N LEU A 80 -7.50 -13.56 -18.99
CA LEU A 80 -7.20 -13.65 -20.42
C LEU A 80 -8.44 -13.47 -21.31
N ASN A 81 -9.61 -13.87 -20.80
CA ASN A 81 -10.90 -13.80 -21.49
C ASN A 81 -11.90 -13.04 -20.62
N PRO A 82 -11.69 -11.72 -20.41
CA PRO A 82 -12.61 -10.93 -19.60
C PRO A 82 -14.02 -10.97 -20.23
N PRO A 83 -15.07 -11.06 -19.41
CA PRO A 83 -16.44 -11.04 -19.93
C PRO A 83 -16.66 -9.76 -20.73
N LYS A 84 -17.21 -9.91 -21.94
CA LYS A 84 -17.60 -8.77 -22.77
C LYS A 84 -18.67 -7.95 -22.04
N PRO A 85 -18.66 -6.61 -22.13
CA PRO A 85 -19.73 -5.79 -21.59
C PRO A 85 -21.09 -6.22 -22.17
N GLU A 86 -22.16 -6.13 -21.35
CA GLU A 86 -23.52 -6.56 -21.72
C GLU A 86 -24.09 -5.83 -22.95
N SER A 87 -23.49 -4.71 -23.36
CA SER A 87 -23.71 -4.09 -24.68
C SER A 87 -22.40 -3.64 -25.31
N GLU A 88 -22.23 -3.92 -26.61
CA GLU A 88 -21.08 -3.45 -27.40
C GLU A 88 -21.19 -1.95 -27.77
N ASP A 89 -22.34 -1.31 -27.51
CA ASP A 89 -22.70 0.02 -28.04
C ASP A 89 -22.74 1.18 -27.01
N ALA A 90 -22.51 0.95 -25.71
CA ALA A 90 -22.50 2.03 -24.71
C ALA A 90 -21.10 2.21 -24.11
N ALA A 91 -20.34 3.19 -24.62
CA ALA A 91 -19.11 3.63 -23.96
C ALA A 91 -19.40 3.95 -22.48
N PRO A 92 -18.50 3.59 -21.54
CA PRO A 92 -18.72 3.83 -20.13
C PRO A 92 -18.94 5.32 -19.88
N LYS A 93 -20.01 5.66 -19.16
CA LYS A 93 -20.30 7.04 -18.82
C LYS A 93 -19.39 7.47 -17.67
N LEU A 94 -18.46 8.37 -17.97
CA LEU A 94 -17.53 8.95 -16.99
C LEU A 94 -18.02 10.32 -16.54
N GLU A 95 -18.14 10.49 -15.23
CA GLU A 95 -18.55 11.72 -14.57
C GLU A 95 -17.62 12.04 -13.39
N GLN A 96 -17.57 13.32 -12.99
CA GLN A 96 -16.97 13.66 -11.70
C GLN A 96 -17.79 13.03 -10.58
N LEU A 97 -17.15 12.74 -9.44
CA LEU A 97 -17.89 12.42 -8.23
C LEU A 97 -18.81 13.59 -7.85
N PRO A 98 -20.00 13.32 -7.27
CA PRO A 98 -20.91 14.37 -6.86
C PRO A 98 -20.32 15.18 -5.70
N GLU A 99 -20.66 16.47 -5.61
CA GLU A 99 -20.22 17.37 -4.53
C GLU A 99 -20.58 16.85 -3.12
N SER A 100 -21.66 16.06 -3.02
CA SER A 100 -22.04 15.42 -1.76
C SER A 100 -20.99 14.43 -1.23
N ALA A 101 -20.20 13.83 -2.13
CA ALA A 101 -19.17 12.85 -1.83
C ALA A 101 -17.75 13.45 -1.82
N THR A 102 -17.56 14.71 -2.21
CA THR A 102 -16.24 15.32 -2.31
C THR A 102 -15.97 16.40 -1.25
N SER A 103 -14.70 16.57 -0.89
CA SER A 103 -14.17 17.75 -0.21
C SER A 103 -12.80 18.12 -0.77
N SER A 104 -12.35 19.35 -0.53
CA SER A 104 -11.02 19.82 -0.95
C SER A 104 -10.38 20.69 0.12
N ILE A 105 -9.11 20.46 0.44
CA ILE A 105 -8.34 21.33 1.34
C ILE A 105 -8.17 22.74 0.77
N TYR A 106 -8.28 22.91 -0.56
CA TYR A 106 -8.25 24.24 -1.21
C TYR A 106 -9.59 24.98 -1.05
N ASP A 107 -10.69 24.26 -1.28
CA ASP A 107 -11.98 24.90 -1.56
C ASP A 107 -12.99 24.78 -0.40
N SER A 108 -12.72 23.92 0.59
CA SER A 108 -13.60 23.74 1.76
C SER A 108 -13.46 24.88 2.76
N LYS A 109 -14.53 25.15 3.51
CA LYS A 109 -14.51 26.18 4.55
C LYS A 109 -13.52 25.80 5.66
N PRO A 110 -12.73 26.75 6.20
CA PRO A 110 -11.83 26.50 7.32
C PRO A 110 -12.52 25.86 8.54
N ASP A 111 -13.75 26.26 8.84
CA ASP A 111 -14.52 25.69 9.96
C ASP A 111 -14.84 24.20 9.76
N ASP A 112 -15.12 23.76 8.52
CA ASP A 112 -15.34 22.35 8.21
C ASP A 112 -14.05 21.54 8.37
N LEU A 113 -12.93 22.07 7.88
CA LEU A 113 -11.61 21.45 8.03
C LEU A 113 -11.23 21.30 9.52
N ASN A 114 -11.44 22.35 10.32
CA ASN A 114 -11.16 22.32 11.75
C ASN A 114 -12.07 21.33 12.50
N ARG A 115 -13.36 21.30 12.15
CA ARG A 115 -14.32 20.33 12.71
C ARG A 115 -13.91 18.91 12.40
N TRP A 116 -13.50 18.62 11.16
CA TRP A 116 -13.03 17.29 10.78
C TRP A 116 -11.73 16.92 11.50
N TYR A 117 -10.76 17.84 11.57
CA TYR A 117 -9.52 17.63 12.32
C TYR A 117 -9.81 17.27 13.78
N THR A 118 -10.61 18.08 14.47
CA THR A 118 -11.00 17.87 15.88
C THR A 118 -11.68 16.52 16.07
N GLN A 119 -12.64 16.18 15.19
CA GLN A 119 -13.37 14.92 15.27
C GLN A 119 -12.46 13.71 15.02
N GLY A 120 -11.55 13.80 14.05
CA GLY A 120 -10.58 12.75 13.76
C GLY A 120 -9.61 12.55 14.93
N LEU A 121 -9.12 13.63 15.53
CA LEU A 121 -8.22 13.55 16.67
C LEU A 121 -8.92 12.97 17.90
N GLN A 122 -10.21 13.26 18.07
CA GLN A 122 -11.03 12.62 19.09
C GLN A 122 -11.13 11.09 18.89
N PHE A 123 -11.32 10.60 17.65
CA PHE A 123 -11.32 9.16 17.38
C PHE A 123 -9.97 8.51 17.65
N ILE A 124 -8.87 9.22 17.34
CA ILE A 124 -7.52 8.79 17.69
C ILE A 124 -7.39 8.68 19.22
N ALA A 125 -7.79 9.71 19.97
CA ALA A 125 -7.75 9.72 21.43
C ALA A 125 -8.64 8.66 22.10
N GLN A 126 -9.62 8.12 21.37
CA GLN A 126 -10.50 7.03 21.80
C GLN A 126 -9.96 5.65 21.41
N ASN A 127 -8.75 5.57 20.84
CA ASN A 127 -8.13 4.34 20.35
C ASN A 127 -8.96 3.62 19.28
N GLN A 128 -9.71 4.38 18.47
CA GLN A 128 -10.59 3.83 17.42
C GLN A 128 -9.95 3.86 16.03
N VAL A 129 -8.72 4.36 15.91
CA VAL A 129 -8.01 4.52 14.65
C VAL A 129 -6.84 3.54 14.54
N ALA A 130 -6.76 2.85 13.41
CA ALA A 130 -5.60 2.05 13.03
C ALA A 130 -5.04 2.47 11.67
N VAL A 131 -3.82 2.03 11.41
CA VAL A 131 -3.10 2.30 10.17
C VAL A 131 -2.68 1.00 9.51
N VAL A 132 -2.91 0.90 8.20
CA VAL A 132 -2.45 -0.21 7.36
C VAL A 132 -1.42 0.31 6.35
N LEU A 133 -0.20 -0.19 6.44
CA LEU A 133 0.87 0.16 5.52
C LEU A 133 1.05 -0.93 4.45
N MET A 134 0.94 -0.56 3.18
CA MET A 134 1.29 -1.43 2.06
C MET A 134 2.79 -1.33 1.75
N ALA A 135 3.58 -2.28 2.25
CA ALA A 135 5.05 -2.36 2.13
C ALA A 135 5.56 -3.68 1.50
N GLY A 136 4.73 -4.34 0.68
CA GLY A 136 5.11 -5.57 -0.01
C GLY A 136 6.10 -5.40 -1.16
N GLY A 137 6.25 -4.18 -1.67
CA GLY A 137 7.15 -3.89 -2.79
C GLY A 137 8.63 -3.78 -2.38
N GLN A 138 9.51 -4.42 -3.15
CA GLN A 138 10.96 -4.22 -3.03
C GLN A 138 11.41 -2.88 -3.64
N GLY A 139 12.54 -2.35 -3.17
CA GLY A 139 13.18 -1.14 -3.69
C GLY A 139 13.96 -1.33 -5.00
N THR A 140 13.70 -2.37 -5.79
CA THR A 140 14.55 -2.76 -6.93
C THR A 140 14.64 -1.70 -8.02
N ARG A 141 13.54 -0.97 -8.30
CA ARG A 141 13.55 0.18 -9.22
C ARG A 141 14.43 1.34 -8.75
N LEU A 142 14.73 1.40 -7.45
CA LEU A 142 15.62 2.38 -6.84
C LEU A 142 17.08 1.92 -6.81
N GLY A 143 17.38 0.70 -7.31
CA GLY A 143 18.70 0.09 -7.18
C GLY A 143 18.99 -0.46 -5.78
N SER A 144 17.99 -0.64 -4.93
CA SER A 144 18.14 -1.18 -3.57
C SER A 144 17.63 -2.63 -3.48
N SER A 145 18.38 -3.48 -2.78
CA SER A 145 17.95 -4.84 -2.40
C SER A 145 17.08 -4.86 -1.13
N ALA A 146 17.06 -3.77 -0.36
CA ALA A 146 16.25 -3.65 0.85
C ALA A 146 14.78 -3.34 0.51
N PRO A 147 13.84 -3.62 1.45
CA PRO A 147 12.48 -3.12 1.36
C PRO A 147 12.46 -1.60 1.20
N LYS A 148 11.50 -1.09 0.41
CA LYS A 148 11.47 0.33 0.06
C LYS A 148 11.37 1.25 1.28
N GLY A 149 10.67 0.84 2.33
CA GLY A 149 10.55 1.63 3.56
C GLY A 149 11.87 1.87 4.28
N CYS A 150 12.90 1.05 4.05
CA CYS A 150 14.23 1.21 4.62
C CYS A 150 15.09 2.25 3.86
N TYR A 151 14.60 2.78 2.73
CA TYR A 151 15.37 3.65 1.85
C TYR A 151 15.63 5.01 2.51
N ASP A 152 16.90 5.45 2.47
CA ASP A 152 17.33 6.79 2.85
C ASP A 152 17.37 7.68 1.59
N ILE A 153 16.53 8.71 1.57
CA ILE A 153 16.44 9.66 0.46
C ILE A 153 17.54 10.74 0.51
N GLY A 154 18.36 10.77 1.57
CA GLY A 154 19.48 11.70 1.76
C GLY A 154 19.11 12.97 2.51
N LEU A 155 18.13 12.89 3.41
CA LEU A 155 17.83 13.97 4.36
C LEU A 155 18.99 14.16 5.35
N PRO A 156 19.17 15.37 5.95
CA PRO A 156 20.20 15.61 6.97
C PRO A 156 20.15 14.61 8.14
N SER A 157 18.96 14.19 8.55
CA SER A 157 18.77 13.18 9.61
C SER A 157 19.12 11.75 9.20
N GLN A 158 19.23 11.47 7.89
CA GLN A 158 19.37 10.12 7.30
C GLN A 158 18.22 9.16 7.67
N LYS A 159 17.06 9.69 8.07
CA LYS A 159 15.89 8.88 8.41
C LYS A 159 15.38 8.11 7.20
N SER A 160 15.06 6.84 7.42
CA SER A 160 14.31 6.02 6.46
C SER A 160 12.85 6.44 6.36
N LEU A 161 12.16 6.03 5.29
CA LEU A 161 10.71 6.25 5.17
C LEU A 161 9.93 5.61 6.31
N PHE A 162 10.32 4.42 6.78
CA PHE A 162 9.71 3.78 7.95
C PHE A 162 9.85 4.65 9.20
N GLN A 163 11.02 5.24 9.44
CA GLN A 163 11.21 6.10 10.61
C GLN A 163 10.37 7.37 10.52
N LEU A 164 10.34 8.05 9.37
CA LEU A 164 9.50 9.24 9.19
C LEU A 164 8.01 8.94 9.45
N GLN A 165 7.53 7.79 8.97
CA GLN A 165 6.14 7.36 9.17
C GLN A 165 5.86 6.96 10.63
N ALA A 166 6.78 6.25 11.28
CA ALA A 166 6.67 5.87 12.69
C ALA A 166 6.62 7.11 13.61
N GLU A 167 7.44 8.12 13.32
CA GLU A 167 7.47 9.37 14.09
C GLU A 167 6.21 10.22 13.87
N ARG A 168 5.57 10.15 12.70
CA ARG A 168 4.24 10.75 12.48
C ARG A 168 3.17 10.07 13.32
N ILE A 169 3.20 8.73 13.42
CA ILE A 169 2.30 7.97 14.31
C ILE A 169 2.55 8.37 15.77
N TRP A 170 3.81 8.40 16.20
CA TRP A 170 4.19 8.84 17.54
C TRP A 170 3.64 10.23 17.83
N LYS A 171 3.84 11.19 16.92
CA LYS A 171 3.40 12.57 17.11
C LYS A 171 1.89 12.69 17.21
N ILE A 172 1.13 11.99 16.36
CA ILE A 172 -0.33 12.09 16.39
C ILE A 172 -0.92 11.46 17.66
N GLN A 173 -0.31 10.40 18.19
CA GLN A 173 -0.66 9.86 19.51
C GLN A 173 -0.44 10.92 20.61
N HIS A 174 0.69 11.62 20.59
CA HIS A 174 1.03 12.64 21.60
C HIS A 174 0.13 13.88 21.49
N LEU A 175 -0.21 14.33 20.27
CA LEU A 175 -1.16 15.42 20.06
C LEU A 175 -2.54 15.04 20.64
N ALA A 176 -3.05 13.85 20.32
CA ALA A 176 -4.32 13.36 20.83
C ALA A 176 -4.31 13.16 22.36
N GLN A 177 -3.20 12.68 22.94
CA GLN A 177 -3.02 12.57 24.39
C GLN A 177 -3.13 13.93 25.07
N HIS A 178 -2.40 14.92 24.55
CA HIS A 178 -2.38 16.26 25.12
C HIS A 178 -3.74 16.96 25.00
N GLU A 179 -4.32 16.97 23.80
CA GLU A 179 -5.58 17.70 23.53
C GLU A 179 -6.78 17.10 24.30
N HIS A 180 -6.82 15.78 24.47
CA HIS A 180 -7.91 15.09 25.16
C HIS A 180 -7.58 14.61 26.57
N SER A 181 -6.44 15.02 27.13
CA SER A 181 -5.97 14.63 28.48
C SER A 181 -6.03 13.12 28.72
N LYS A 182 -5.55 12.33 27.75
CA LYS A 182 -5.48 10.86 27.82
C LYS A 182 -4.11 10.41 28.31
N GLU A 183 -4.08 9.44 29.22
CA GLU A 183 -2.84 8.81 29.68
C GLU A 183 -2.17 8.03 28.55
N GLU A 184 -2.95 7.24 27.81
CA GLU A 184 -2.46 6.40 26.72
C GLU A 184 -3.35 6.54 25.48
N VAL A 185 -2.74 6.85 24.34
CA VAL A 185 -3.38 6.81 23.02
C VAL A 185 -2.57 5.89 22.12
N ILE A 186 -3.25 4.94 21.48
CA ILE A 186 -2.67 3.92 20.63
C ILE A 186 -3.27 4.02 19.24
N VAL A 187 -2.39 4.16 18.24
CA VAL A 187 -2.72 3.94 16.83
C VAL A 187 -1.96 2.68 16.39
N PRO A 188 -2.61 1.51 16.32
CA PRO A 188 -1.96 0.29 15.86
C PRO A 188 -1.48 0.42 14.41
N TRP A 189 -0.27 -0.05 14.14
CA TRP A 189 0.34 -0.01 12.82
C TRP A 189 0.47 -1.43 12.25
N TYR A 190 -0.40 -1.76 11.31
CA TYR A 190 -0.40 -3.03 10.59
C TYR A 190 0.43 -2.88 9.31
N ILE A 191 1.55 -3.59 9.22
CA ILE A 191 2.49 -3.46 8.10
C ILE A 191 2.39 -4.71 7.22
N MET A 192 1.83 -4.54 6.03
CA MET A 192 1.75 -5.58 5.01
C MET A 192 3.08 -5.70 4.27
N THR A 193 3.74 -6.85 4.40
CA THR A 193 4.94 -7.21 3.65
C THR A 193 4.63 -8.23 2.55
N SER A 194 5.63 -8.62 1.78
CA SER A 194 5.64 -9.83 0.95
C SER A 194 6.71 -10.79 1.48
N GLY A 195 6.71 -12.05 1.06
CA GLY A 195 7.74 -13.01 1.50
C GLY A 195 9.17 -12.46 1.43
N PRO A 196 9.61 -11.87 0.29
CA PRO A 196 10.95 -11.28 0.18
C PRO A 196 11.20 -10.02 1.03
N THR A 197 10.17 -9.31 1.49
CA THR A 197 10.34 -8.08 2.30
C THR A 197 10.13 -8.32 3.79
N ARG A 198 9.47 -9.42 4.19
CA ARG A 198 9.12 -9.70 5.59
C ARG A 198 10.30 -9.62 6.54
N LYS A 199 11.23 -10.55 6.40
CA LYS A 199 12.34 -10.71 7.34
C LYS A 199 13.23 -9.46 7.40
N PRO A 200 13.65 -8.87 6.27
CA PRO A 200 14.41 -7.62 6.30
C PRO A 200 13.65 -6.46 6.94
N THR A 201 12.33 -6.38 6.80
CA THR A 201 11.52 -5.35 7.46
C THR A 201 11.45 -5.56 8.97
N GLU A 202 11.16 -6.78 9.44
CA GLU A 202 11.15 -7.09 10.89
C GLU A 202 12.51 -6.81 11.54
N ASP A 203 13.60 -7.26 10.91
CA ASP A 203 14.97 -7.04 11.40
C ASP A 203 15.31 -5.55 11.45
N PHE A 204 14.84 -4.77 10.47
CA PHE A 204 15.05 -3.33 10.46
C PHE A 204 14.31 -2.63 11.59
N PHE A 205 13.07 -3.02 11.89
CA PHE A 205 12.32 -2.46 13.02
C PHE A 205 12.91 -2.85 14.37
N GLU A 206 13.33 -4.11 14.53
CA GLU A 206 13.98 -4.58 15.77
C GLU A 206 15.30 -3.84 16.01
N LYS A 207 16.13 -3.70 14.97
CA LYS A 207 17.39 -2.94 15.01
C LYS A 207 17.19 -1.48 15.48
N HIS A 208 16.06 -0.87 15.14
CA HIS A 208 15.76 0.53 15.49
C HIS A 208 14.78 0.65 16.66
N ALA A 209 14.59 -0.41 17.46
CA ALA A 209 13.69 -0.43 18.61
C ALA A 209 12.29 0.12 18.30
N TYR A 210 11.73 -0.28 17.14
CA TYR A 210 10.42 0.13 16.64
C TYR A 210 10.24 1.66 16.56
N PHE A 211 11.35 2.40 16.41
CA PHE A 211 11.41 3.87 16.32
C PHE A 211 10.76 4.59 17.51
N GLY A 212 10.69 3.93 18.67
CA GLY A 212 10.05 4.45 19.89
C GLY A 212 8.56 4.13 20.02
N LEU A 213 7.96 3.43 19.06
CA LEU A 213 6.63 2.85 19.23
C LEU A 213 6.68 1.57 20.08
N ASN A 214 5.59 1.25 20.76
CA ASN A 214 5.48 -0.03 21.46
C ASN A 214 5.42 -1.18 20.44
N ARG A 215 6.33 -2.15 20.55
CA ARG A 215 6.40 -3.32 19.66
C ARG A 215 5.09 -4.11 19.56
N ASN A 216 4.27 -4.13 20.61
CA ASN A 216 2.98 -4.83 20.63
C ASN A 216 1.89 -4.13 19.80
N ASN A 217 2.17 -2.91 19.33
CA ASN A 217 1.28 -2.10 18.50
C ASN A 217 1.81 -1.94 17.07
N VAL A 218 2.89 -2.64 16.71
CA VAL A 218 3.40 -2.75 15.33
C VAL A 218 3.29 -4.20 14.90
N ILE A 219 2.34 -4.50 14.02
CA ILE A 219 1.95 -5.85 13.65
C ILE A 219 2.28 -6.07 12.18
N PHE A 220 3.22 -6.97 11.91
CA PHE A 220 3.56 -7.34 10.55
C PHE A 220 2.64 -8.48 10.08
N PHE A 221 2.13 -8.39 8.86
CA PHE A 221 1.44 -9.50 8.17
C PHE A 221 1.90 -9.60 6.72
N GLU A 222 1.75 -10.76 6.08
CA GLU A 222 2.17 -10.97 4.68
C GLU A 222 0.97 -11.01 3.75
N GLN A 223 1.12 -10.41 2.57
CA GLN A 223 0.21 -10.64 1.46
C GLN A 223 0.45 -11.99 0.79
N GLY A 224 -0.53 -12.45 0.02
CA GLY A 224 -0.42 -13.68 -0.73
C GLY A 224 0.54 -13.57 -1.91
N THR A 225 0.71 -14.70 -2.59
CA THR A 225 1.40 -14.76 -3.88
C THR A 225 0.60 -15.60 -4.84
N LEU A 226 0.65 -15.24 -6.11
CA LEU A 226 0.12 -16.06 -7.20
C LEU A 226 1.26 -16.63 -8.05
N PRO A 227 1.09 -17.85 -8.59
CA PRO A 227 2.01 -18.38 -9.60
C PRO A 227 2.09 -17.46 -10.81
N CYS A 228 3.30 -17.31 -11.35
CA CYS A 228 3.52 -16.72 -12.67
C CYS A 228 3.07 -17.72 -13.73
N ILE A 229 2.38 -17.22 -14.76
CA ILE A 229 1.73 -18.06 -15.77
C ILE A 229 2.32 -17.78 -17.15
N SER A 230 2.54 -18.81 -17.97
CA SER A 230 2.96 -18.66 -19.36
C SER A 230 1.84 -18.03 -20.21
N ASN A 231 2.14 -17.65 -21.46
CA ASN A 231 1.11 -17.15 -22.37
C ASN A 231 0.04 -18.21 -22.71
N GLU A 232 0.36 -19.49 -22.53
CA GLU A 232 -0.49 -20.65 -22.77
C GLU A 232 -1.28 -21.08 -21.52
N GLY A 233 -1.18 -20.33 -20.41
CA GLY A 233 -1.92 -20.65 -19.18
C GLY A 233 -1.23 -21.65 -18.25
N LYS A 234 0.05 -21.97 -18.46
CA LYS A 234 0.80 -22.94 -17.63
C LYS A 234 1.55 -22.27 -16.49
N ILE A 235 1.52 -22.87 -15.30
CA ILE A 235 2.35 -22.42 -14.17
C ILE A 235 3.83 -22.54 -14.53
N LEU A 236 4.59 -21.44 -14.33
CA LEU A 236 6.02 -21.37 -14.60
C LEU A 236 6.85 -21.84 -13.38
N LEU A 237 7.91 -22.59 -13.65
CA LEU A 237 8.92 -22.97 -12.66
C LEU A 237 10.09 -21.97 -12.68
N GLU A 238 10.52 -21.46 -11.52
CA GLU A 238 11.74 -20.63 -11.35
C GLU A 238 12.99 -21.51 -11.37
N SER A 239 12.90 -22.68 -10.73
CA SER A 239 13.93 -23.73 -10.70
C SER A 239 13.25 -25.10 -10.83
N LYS A 240 14.02 -26.19 -10.94
CA LYS A 240 13.49 -27.57 -11.00
C LYS A 240 12.61 -27.94 -9.79
N SER A 241 12.77 -27.24 -8.68
CA SER A 241 12.13 -27.51 -7.39
C SER A 241 11.34 -26.32 -6.84
N LYS A 242 11.05 -25.31 -7.67
CA LYS A 242 10.39 -24.08 -7.20
C LYS A 242 9.52 -23.44 -8.28
N VAL A 243 8.26 -23.17 -7.94
CA VAL A 243 7.33 -22.38 -8.76
C VAL A 243 7.74 -20.91 -8.74
N ALA A 244 7.75 -20.28 -9.91
CA ALA A 244 7.90 -18.85 -10.03
C ALA A 244 6.62 -18.17 -9.52
N VAL A 245 6.72 -17.39 -8.44
CA VAL A 245 5.58 -16.68 -7.84
C VAL A 245 5.82 -15.17 -7.84
N ALA A 246 4.74 -14.41 -7.79
CA ALA A 246 4.76 -12.97 -7.58
C ALA A 246 3.71 -12.58 -6.53
N PRO A 247 3.88 -11.44 -5.83
CA PRO A 247 2.83 -10.90 -5.00
C PRO A 247 1.54 -10.69 -5.80
N ASP A 248 0.39 -10.91 -5.18
CA ASP A 248 -0.94 -10.91 -5.79
C ASP A 248 -1.52 -9.49 -6.00
N GLY A 249 -0.66 -8.48 -6.07
CA GLY A 249 -1.02 -7.07 -6.21
C GLY A 249 -1.40 -6.41 -4.88
N ASN A 250 -1.57 -5.08 -4.88
CA ASN A 250 -1.95 -4.37 -3.65
C ASN A 250 -3.39 -4.65 -3.21
N GLY A 251 -4.25 -5.17 -4.09
CA GLY A 251 -5.58 -5.67 -3.77
C GLY A 251 -5.59 -6.98 -2.98
N GLY A 252 -4.49 -7.74 -3.01
CA GLY A 252 -4.27 -8.89 -2.12
C GLY A 252 -4.30 -8.51 -0.62
N LEU A 253 -4.23 -7.20 -0.32
CA LEU A 253 -4.43 -6.63 1.01
C LEU A 253 -5.65 -7.21 1.72
N TYR A 254 -6.80 -7.30 1.07
CA TYR A 254 -8.04 -7.68 1.73
C TYR A 254 -7.99 -9.12 2.25
N ASN A 255 -7.60 -10.04 1.38
CA ASN A 255 -7.41 -11.43 1.77
C ASN A 255 -6.32 -11.57 2.84
N ALA A 256 -5.25 -10.79 2.75
CA ALA A 256 -4.17 -10.78 3.73
C ALA A 256 -4.63 -10.29 5.11
N LEU A 257 -5.39 -9.19 5.19
CA LEU A 257 -5.96 -8.67 6.43
C LEU A 257 -6.82 -9.71 7.14
N PHE A 258 -7.65 -10.44 6.39
CA PHE A 258 -8.55 -11.44 6.97
C PHE A 258 -7.80 -12.72 7.37
N LYS A 259 -6.99 -13.31 6.47
CA LYS A 259 -6.30 -14.58 6.71
C LYS A 259 -5.23 -14.49 7.80
N SER A 260 -4.60 -13.33 7.96
CA SER A 260 -3.56 -13.11 8.99
C SER A 260 -4.12 -12.84 10.39
N GLY A 261 -5.43 -12.71 10.56
CA GLY A 261 -6.04 -12.39 11.85
C GLY A 261 -6.08 -10.89 12.17
N VAL A 262 -5.66 -10.01 11.24
CA VAL A 262 -5.56 -8.56 11.49
C VAL A 262 -6.95 -7.93 11.69
N VAL A 263 -7.96 -8.31 10.91
CA VAL A 263 -9.34 -7.82 11.12
C VAL A 263 -9.85 -8.23 12.51
N GLN A 264 -9.52 -9.44 12.97
CA GLN A 264 -9.89 -9.92 14.30
C GLN A 264 -9.14 -9.18 15.41
N ASP A 265 -7.87 -8.82 15.20
CA ASP A 265 -7.11 -7.96 16.13
C ASP A 265 -7.71 -6.54 16.20
N MET A 266 -8.06 -5.94 15.05
CA MET A 266 -8.77 -4.65 14.99
C MET A 266 -10.08 -4.70 15.78
N SER A 267 -10.86 -5.77 15.64
CA SER A 267 -12.10 -5.99 16.40
C SER A 267 -11.84 -6.01 17.91
N LYS A 268 -10.84 -6.80 18.36
CA LYS A 268 -10.45 -6.90 19.78
C LYS A 268 -10.01 -5.56 20.38
N ARG A 269 -9.37 -4.71 19.55
CA ARG A 269 -8.89 -3.39 19.95
C ARG A 269 -9.96 -2.29 19.87
N GLY A 270 -11.15 -2.59 19.33
CA GLY A 270 -12.23 -1.62 19.19
C GLY A 270 -12.02 -0.61 18.07
N ILE A 271 -11.19 -0.94 17.07
CA ILE A 271 -10.94 -0.09 15.90
C ILE A 271 -12.21 0.11 15.09
N LYS A 272 -12.43 1.34 14.62
CA LYS A 272 -13.58 1.75 13.79
C LYS A 272 -13.15 2.41 12.47
N HIS A 273 -11.97 3.02 12.46
CA HIS A 273 -11.46 3.83 11.37
C HIS A 273 -10.07 3.35 10.98
N ILE A 274 -9.89 2.99 9.71
CA ILE A 274 -8.63 2.44 9.23
C ILE A 274 -8.10 3.33 8.10
N HIS A 275 -6.90 3.86 8.27
CA HIS A 275 -6.19 4.59 7.23
C HIS A 275 -5.16 3.66 6.56
N ALA A 276 -5.30 3.42 5.26
CA ALA A 276 -4.37 2.61 4.47
C ALA A 276 -3.61 3.46 3.45
N TYR A 277 -2.30 3.23 3.31
CA TYR A 277 -1.46 3.97 2.36
C TYR A 277 -0.25 3.18 1.86
N CYS A 278 0.36 3.66 0.77
CA CYS A 278 1.59 3.08 0.21
C CYS A 278 2.87 3.61 0.89
N VAL A 279 3.84 2.71 1.13
CA VAL A 279 5.10 3.05 1.81
C VAL A 279 5.95 4.11 1.10
N ASP A 280 5.76 4.31 -0.20
CA ASP A 280 6.63 5.17 -1.00
C ASP A 280 6.32 6.67 -0.97
N ASN A 281 5.19 7.08 -0.42
CA ASN A 281 4.89 8.49 -0.28
C ASN A 281 5.65 9.07 0.93
N CYS A 282 6.72 9.84 0.70
CA CYS A 282 7.52 10.42 1.79
C CYS A 282 6.78 11.53 2.55
N LEU A 283 5.76 12.15 1.95
CA LEU A 283 4.92 13.20 2.55
C LEU A 283 3.62 12.68 3.18
N VAL A 284 3.40 11.36 3.23
CA VAL A 284 2.15 10.82 3.74
C VAL A 284 1.82 11.30 5.16
N ARG A 285 0.65 11.90 5.34
CA ARG A 285 0.09 12.26 6.65
C ARG A 285 -0.53 11.01 7.29
N VAL A 286 0.29 10.28 8.04
CA VAL A 286 -0.12 9.01 8.65
C VAL A 286 -1.17 9.24 9.71
N ALA A 287 -2.33 8.58 9.60
CA ALA A 287 -3.50 8.74 10.45
C ALA A 287 -4.00 10.19 10.49
N ASP A 288 -4.10 10.83 9.32
CA ASP A 288 -4.56 12.22 9.19
C ASP A 288 -5.94 12.43 9.83
N PRO A 289 -6.05 13.24 10.91
CA PRO A 289 -7.31 13.50 11.58
C PRO A 289 -8.34 14.14 10.66
N THR A 290 -7.93 15.05 9.77
CA THR A 290 -8.87 15.75 8.89
C THR A 290 -9.56 14.76 7.94
N PHE A 291 -8.80 13.84 7.35
CA PHE A 291 -9.35 12.82 6.48
C PHE A 291 -10.21 11.80 7.20
N ILE A 292 -9.79 11.34 8.38
CA ILE A 292 -10.56 10.41 9.21
C ILE A 292 -11.89 11.06 9.63
N GLY A 293 -11.84 12.29 10.15
CA GLY A 293 -13.01 13.03 10.58
C GLY A 293 -13.95 13.38 9.43
N PHE A 294 -13.43 13.73 8.25
CA PHE A 294 -14.23 13.90 7.04
C PHE A 294 -14.98 12.61 6.69
N SER A 295 -14.27 11.50 6.59
CA SER A 295 -14.81 10.20 6.21
C SER A 295 -15.87 9.72 7.20
N ALA A 296 -15.57 9.78 8.50
CA ALA A 296 -16.52 9.42 9.55
C ALA A 296 -17.76 10.34 9.55
N SER A 297 -17.60 11.64 9.32
CA SER A 297 -18.74 12.58 9.27
C SER A 297 -19.70 12.31 8.11
N LYS A 298 -19.22 11.64 7.06
CA LYS A 298 -20.02 11.21 5.91
C LYS A 298 -20.63 9.82 6.10
N ASN A 299 -20.26 9.08 7.16
CA ASN A 299 -20.70 7.72 7.42
C ASN A 299 -20.48 6.76 6.23
N VAL A 300 -19.33 6.91 5.58
CA VAL A 300 -18.92 6.11 4.41
C VAL A 300 -18.14 4.86 4.80
N ASP A 301 -18.18 3.86 3.94
CA ASP A 301 -17.43 2.62 4.10
C ASP A 301 -16.01 2.77 3.57
N ILE A 302 -15.84 3.53 2.49
CA ILE A 302 -14.55 3.90 1.94
C ILE A 302 -14.50 5.40 1.71
N ALA A 303 -13.35 6.00 1.99
CA ALA A 303 -12.98 7.27 1.37
C ALA A 303 -11.60 7.18 0.75
N THR A 304 -11.30 8.06 -0.20
CA THR A 304 -9.98 8.15 -0.81
C THR A 304 -9.44 9.56 -0.76
N LYS A 305 -8.13 9.70 -0.59
CA LYS A 305 -7.44 10.96 -0.88
C LYS A 305 -7.01 11.02 -2.33
N VAL A 306 -7.04 12.23 -2.86
CA VAL A 306 -6.53 12.56 -4.18
C VAL A 306 -5.72 13.84 -4.14
N VAL A 307 -4.84 14.02 -5.12
CA VAL A 307 -4.26 15.33 -5.40
C VAL A 307 -4.82 15.87 -6.69
N ARG A 308 -4.72 17.18 -6.88
CA ARG A 308 -5.07 17.82 -8.14
C ARG A 308 -4.14 17.32 -9.25
N LYS A 309 -4.71 16.73 -10.31
CA LYS A 309 -3.99 16.43 -11.56
C LYS A 309 -3.51 17.73 -12.19
N ARG A 310 -2.22 17.84 -12.46
CA ARG A 310 -1.59 19.10 -12.92
C ARG A 310 -1.66 19.29 -14.42
N ASP A 311 -1.54 18.20 -15.16
CA ASP A 311 -1.48 18.20 -16.62
C ASP A 311 -2.26 17.00 -17.19
N ALA A 312 -2.85 17.16 -18.37
CA ALA A 312 -3.60 16.07 -19.02
C ALA A 312 -2.72 14.83 -19.29
N LYS A 313 -1.42 15.01 -19.47
CA LYS A 313 -0.44 13.94 -19.73
C LYS A 313 0.09 13.26 -18.48
N GLU A 314 -0.27 13.75 -17.29
CA GLU A 314 0.11 13.11 -16.04
C GLU A 314 -0.45 11.67 -16.00
N SER A 315 0.45 10.68 -15.88
CA SER A 315 0.12 9.24 -15.92
C SER A 315 -0.35 8.74 -14.56
N VAL A 316 -1.57 9.13 -14.20
CA VAL A 316 -2.21 8.80 -12.91
C VAL A 316 -3.63 8.29 -13.13
N GLY A 317 -4.01 7.26 -12.39
CA GLY A 317 -5.41 6.82 -12.31
C GLY A 317 -6.28 7.93 -11.72
N LEU A 318 -7.51 8.06 -12.22
CA LEU A 318 -8.45 9.10 -11.78
C LEU A 318 -9.63 8.48 -11.05
N ILE A 319 -9.94 9.03 -9.87
CA ILE A 319 -11.16 8.69 -9.15
C ILE A 319 -12.34 9.38 -9.83
N VAL A 320 -13.32 8.60 -10.28
CA VAL A 320 -14.46 9.08 -11.05
C VAL A 320 -15.76 8.36 -10.65
N SER A 321 -16.89 8.88 -11.14
CA SER A 321 -18.12 8.11 -11.24
C SER A 321 -18.15 7.43 -12.60
N LYS A 322 -18.04 6.10 -12.63
CA LYS A 322 -18.18 5.27 -13.85
C LYS A 322 -19.53 4.57 -13.78
N ASN A 323 -20.43 4.90 -14.71
CA ASN A 323 -21.79 4.35 -14.74
C ASN A 323 -22.54 4.53 -13.40
N GLY A 324 -22.35 5.67 -12.73
CA GLY A 324 -23.01 6.01 -11.46
C GLY A 324 -22.38 5.39 -10.20
N LYS A 325 -21.27 4.64 -10.34
CA LYS A 325 -20.55 4.03 -9.23
C LYS A 325 -19.15 4.64 -9.07
N PRO A 326 -18.62 4.73 -7.84
CA PRO A 326 -17.25 5.18 -7.64
C PRO A 326 -16.28 4.16 -8.22
N ASP A 327 -15.28 4.63 -8.95
CA ASP A 327 -14.31 3.79 -9.63
C ASP A 327 -12.97 4.52 -9.83
N VAL A 328 -11.95 3.78 -10.25
CA VAL A 328 -10.68 4.32 -10.72
C VAL A 328 -10.51 3.95 -12.18
N VAL A 329 -10.30 4.96 -13.03
CA VAL A 329 -9.95 4.73 -14.42
C VAL A 329 -8.46 4.98 -14.58
N GLU A 330 -7.72 3.95 -14.99
CA GLU A 330 -6.29 4.06 -15.23
C GLU A 330 -6.00 4.97 -16.43
N TYR A 331 -4.87 5.67 -16.40
CA TYR A 331 -4.51 6.63 -17.44
C TYR A 331 -4.44 6.02 -18.86
N SER A 332 -4.15 4.72 -18.96
CA SER A 332 -4.13 3.97 -20.22
C SER A 332 -5.52 3.71 -20.81
N GLU A 333 -6.58 3.87 -20.02
CA GLU A 333 -7.97 3.65 -20.40
C GLU A 333 -8.74 4.95 -20.68
N ILE A 334 -8.12 6.10 -20.44
CA ILE A 334 -8.72 7.42 -20.65
C ILE A 334 -8.35 7.95 -22.04
N ASP A 335 -9.36 8.26 -22.84
CA ASP A 335 -9.13 8.91 -24.13
C ASP A 335 -8.62 10.36 -23.97
N LYS A 336 -8.06 10.90 -25.06
CA LYS A 336 -7.47 12.23 -25.06
C LYS A 336 -8.49 13.32 -24.73
N GLU A 337 -9.71 13.21 -25.24
CA GLU A 337 -10.77 14.22 -25.05
C GLU A 337 -11.15 14.33 -23.58
N THR A 338 -11.37 13.18 -22.92
CA THR A 338 -11.67 13.08 -21.49
C THR A 338 -10.52 13.61 -20.64
N SER A 339 -9.27 13.27 -20.99
CA SER A 339 -8.10 13.74 -20.23
C SER A 339 -7.86 15.25 -20.35
N GLU A 340 -8.15 15.85 -21.50
CA GLU A 340 -7.97 17.28 -21.76
C GLU A 340 -9.18 18.14 -21.38
N ALA A 341 -10.34 17.52 -21.08
CA ALA A 341 -11.58 18.19 -20.72
C ALA A 341 -11.39 19.17 -19.56
N LYS A 342 -11.93 20.39 -19.70
CA LYS A 342 -11.86 21.45 -18.70
C LYS A 342 -13.09 21.48 -17.80
N ASP A 343 -12.91 21.89 -16.55
CA ASP A 343 -14.01 22.00 -15.61
C ASP A 343 -14.98 23.12 -16.08
N PRO A 344 -16.29 22.87 -16.16
CA PRO A 344 -17.25 23.86 -16.62
C PRO A 344 -17.41 25.05 -15.66
N LYS A 345 -17.05 24.91 -14.37
CA LYS A 345 -17.10 25.98 -13.37
C LYS A 345 -15.80 26.79 -13.33
N ASP A 346 -14.67 26.18 -13.71
CA ASP A 346 -13.36 26.82 -13.77
C ASP A 346 -12.50 26.23 -14.91
N SER A 347 -12.42 26.94 -16.03
CA SER A 347 -11.69 26.48 -17.22
C SER A 347 -10.17 26.39 -17.03
N SER A 348 -9.62 26.92 -15.93
CA SER A 348 -8.22 26.72 -15.58
C SER A 348 -7.93 25.30 -15.07
N LEU A 349 -8.97 24.59 -14.61
CA LEU A 349 -8.89 23.25 -14.07
C LEU A 349 -9.28 22.18 -15.09
N LEU A 350 -8.70 20.99 -14.97
CA LEU A 350 -9.19 19.80 -15.66
C LEU A 350 -10.48 19.33 -15.01
N LYS A 351 -11.46 18.89 -15.83
CA LYS A 351 -12.70 18.27 -15.36
C LYS A 351 -12.38 17.02 -14.53
N PHE A 352 -11.60 16.11 -15.10
CA PHE A 352 -11.14 14.91 -14.40
C PHE A 352 -9.76 15.17 -13.80
N ARG A 353 -9.75 15.54 -12.51
CA ARG A 353 -8.52 15.96 -11.80
C ARG A 353 -8.25 15.28 -10.47
N ALA A 354 -9.11 14.34 -10.06
CA ALA A 354 -8.97 13.61 -8.81
C ALA A 354 -7.93 12.48 -8.97
N ALA A 355 -6.64 12.85 -8.95
CA ALA A 355 -5.54 11.91 -9.16
C ALA A 355 -5.38 10.99 -7.95
N ASN A 356 -5.49 9.69 -8.17
CA ASN A 356 -5.34 8.67 -7.14
C ASN A 356 -3.91 8.66 -6.60
N ILE A 357 -3.78 8.73 -5.27
CA ILE A 357 -2.49 8.63 -4.57
C ILE A 357 -2.39 7.37 -3.70
N VAL A 358 -3.34 6.43 -3.85
CA VAL A 358 -3.42 5.16 -3.13
C VAL A 358 -3.34 5.37 -1.61
N ASN A 359 -4.22 6.24 -1.14
CA ASN A 359 -4.40 6.59 0.26
C ASN A 359 -5.90 6.57 0.57
N HIS A 360 -6.30 5.65 1.42
CA HIS A 360 -7.70 5.26 1.60
C HIS A 360 -8.07 5.22 3.08
N TYR A 361 -9.32 5.52 3.36
CA TYR A 361 -10.00 5.26 4.62
C TYR A 361 -10.93 4.08 4.42
N TYR A 362 -11.02 3.21 5.44
CA TYR A 362 -12.03 2.16 5.53
C TYR A 362 -12.76 2.24 6.87
N SER A 363 -14.07 2.01 6.85
CA SER A 363 -14.80 1.63 8.06
C SER A 363 -14.38 0.22 8.48
N PHE A 364 -14.40 -0.07 9.78
CA PHE A 364 -14.18 -1.43 10.26
C PHE A 364 -15.20 -2.42 9.66
N ASP A 365 -16.48 -2.02 9.60
CA ASP A 365 -17.57 -2.86 9.09
C ASP A 365 -17.34 -3.27 7.62
N PHE A 366 -16.77 -2.38 6.81
CA PHE A 366 -16.38 -2.72 5.44
C PHE A 366 -15.28 -3.80 5.42
N LEU A 367 -14.24 -3.68 6.25
CA LEU A 367 -13.19 -4.70 6.33
C LEU A 367 -13.68 -6.02 6.93
N GLU A 368 -14.65 -6.00 7.84
CA GLU A 368 -15.27 -7.22 8.37
C GLU A 368 -16.04 -7.98 7.28
N SER A 369 -16.60 -7.26 6.29
CA SER A 369 -17.34 -7.85 5.18
C SER A 369 -16.46 -8.49 4.08
N ILE A 370 -15.13 -8.42 4.16
CA ILE A 370 -14.17 -8.94 3.17
C ILE A 370 -14.54 -10.33 2.60
N PRO A 371 -14.88 -11.35 3.42
CA PRO A 371 -15.22 -12.68 2.91
C PRO A 371 -16.42 -12.73 1.96
N GLN A 372 -17.25 -11.69 1.90
CA GLN A 372 -18.44 -11.62 1.05
C GLN A 372 -18.13 -11.14 -0.38
N TRP A 373 -16.95 -10.55 -0.60
CA TRP A 373 -16.65 -9.86 -1.87
C TRP A 373 -15.20 -9.97 -2.35
N SER A 374 -14.22 -10.36 -1.54
CA SER A 374 -12.81 -10.38 -1.97
C SER A 374 -12.54 -11.31 -3.17
N ASP A 375 -13.24 -12.44 -3.25
CA ASP A 375 -13.15 -13.38 -4.38
C ASP A 375 -13.72 -12.82 -5.70
N LYS A 376 -14.46 -11.70 -5.63
CA LYS A 376 -15.02 -11.00 -6.80
C LYS A 376 -14.07 -9.97 -7.38
N LEU A 377 -12.96 -9.66 -6.70
CA LEU A 377 -11.97 -8.70 -7.20
C LEU A 377 -11.34 -9.22 -8.51
N PRO A 378 -11.23 -8.36 -9.54
CA PRO A 378 -10.61 -8.74 -10.79
C PRO A 378 -9.11 -8.96 -10.61
N HIS A 379 -8.54 -9.77 -11.50
CA HIS A 379 -7.10 -9.95 -11.62
C HIS A 379 -6.65 -9.30 -12.92
N HIS A 380 -5.76 -8.32 -12.82
CA HIS A 380 -5.18 -7.58 -13.93
C HIS A 380 -3.93 -8.29 -14.46
N ILE A 381 -3.73 -8.24 -15.76
CA ILE A 381 -2.59 -8.87 -16.43
C ILE A 381 -1.41 -7.91 -16.52
N ALA A 382 -0.31 -8.28 -15.88
CA ALA A 382 0.99 -7.65 -16.09
C ALA A 382 1.92 -8.60 -16.88
N ARG A 383 2.13 -8.31 -18.18
CA ARG A 383 3.07 -9.07 -19.03
C ARG A 383 4.50 -8.77 -18.62
N LYS A 384 5.30 -9.80 -18.30
CA LYS A 384 6.69 -9.66 -17.80
C LYS A 384 7.64 -10.66 -18.46
N LYS A 385 8.93 -10.32 -18.39
CA LYS A 385 10.05 -11.24 -18.64
C LYS A 385 10.29 -12.01 -17.34
N ILE A 386 9.84 -13.25 -17.28
CA ILE A 386 9.89 -14.09 -16.07
C ILE A 386 10.93 -15.18 -16.34
N PRO A 387 12.10 -15.15 -15.66
CA PRO A 387 13.05 -16.25 -15.72
C PRO A 387 12.36 -17.55 -15.32
N TYR A 388 12.60 -18.62 -16.08
CA TYR A 388 11.93 -19.90 -15.89
C TYR A 388 12.85 -21.07 -16.26
N VAL A 389 12.53 -22.27 -15.77
CA VAL A 389 13.15 -23.51 -16.24
C VAL A 389 12.34 -24.09 -17.40
N ASP A 390 13.03 -24.33 -18.50
CA ASP A 390 12.48 -25.08 -19.65
C ASP A 390 12.27 -26.54 -19.23
N THR A 391 11.03 -27.02 -19.26
CA THR A 391 10.67 -28.37 -18.80
C THR A 391 11.22 -29.50 -19.67
N ASP A 392 11.59 -29.20 -20.92
CA ASP A 392 12.13 -30.21 -21.86
C ASP A 392 13.64 -30.35 -21.71
N LYS A 393 14.34 -29.23 -21.44
CA LYS A 393 15.82 -29.18 -21.36
C LYS A 393 16.37 -29.17 -19.94
N GLY A 394 15.58 -28.72 -18.96
CA GLY A 394 16.02 -28.52 -17.58
C GLY A 394 16.95 -27.33 -17.37
N GLU A 395 17.05 -26.41 -18.34
CA GLU A 395 17.89 -25.21 -18.29
C GLU A 395 17.09 -23.97 -17.86
N THR A 396 17.68 -23.11 -17.03
CA THR A 396 17.08 -21.83 -16.66
C THR A 396 17.28 -20.79 -17.77
N ILE A 397 16.18 -20.28 -18.31
CA ILE A 397 16.15 -19.29 -19.38
C ILE A 397 15.84 -17.90 -18.80
N LYS A 398 16.63 -16.89 -19.20
CA LYS A 398 16.32 -15.47 -19.00
C LYS A 398 15.74 -14.91 -20.30
N PRO A 399 14.42 -14.67 -20.39
CA PRO A 399 13.77 -14.35 -21.65
C PRO A 399 14.05 -12.91 -22.10
N GLU A 400 14.25 -12.71 -23.40
CA GLU A 400 14.48 -11.39 -24.00
C GLU A 400 13.18 -10.59 -24.24
N LYS A 401 12.05 -11.30 -24.42
CA LYS A 401 10.69 -10.75 -24.60
C LYS A 401 9.76 -11.26 -23.50
N PRO A 402 8.64 -10.57 -23.19
CA PRO A 402 7.68 -11.08 -22.22
C PRO A 402 7.19 -12.48 -22.59
N ASN A 403 7.37 -13.45 -21.69
CA ASN A 403 7.05 -14.88 -21.87
C ASN A 403 5.89 -15.35 -21.00
N GLY A 404 5.41 -14.50 -20.09
CA GLY A 404 4.31 -14.83 -19.21
C GLY A 404 3.66 -13.61 -18.59
N ILE A 405 2.70 -13.89 -17.73
CA ILE A 405 1.85 -12.93 -17.04
C ILE A 405 2.00 -13.08 -15.52
N LYS A 406 1.88 -11.96 -14.83
CA LYS A 406 1.57 -11.88 -13.41
C LYS A 406 0.14 -11.40 -13.27
N LEU A 407 -0.60 -12.02 -12.36
CA LEU A 407 -1.96 -11.62 -12.01
C LEU A 407 -1.88 -10.78 -10.74
N GLU A 408 -2.45 -9.58 -10.79
CA GLU A 408 -2.44 -8.62 -9.69
C GLU A 408 -3.86 -8.10 -9.45
N GLN A 409 -4.32 -8.10 -8.21
CA GLN A 409 -5.53 -7.38 -7.80
C GLN A 409 -5.16 -5.94 -7.46
N PHE A 410 -6.06 -4.98 -7.72
CA PHE A 410 -5.86 -3.61 -7.26
C PHE A 410 -6.73 -3.26 -6.06
N VAL A 411 -6.14 -2.53 -5.11
CA VAL A 411 -6.79 -2.15 -3.85
C VAL A 411 -8.07 -1.34 -4.09
N PHE A 412 -8.12 -0.56 -5.16
CA PHE A 412 -9.26 0.29 -5.48
C PHE A 412 -10.37 -0.42 -6.29
N ASP A 413 -10.17 -1.67 -6.73
CA ASP A 413 -11.18 -2.41 -7.53
C ASP A 413 -12.42 -2.79 -6.72
N CYS A 414 -12.41 -2.57 -5.41
CA CYS A 414 -13.59 -2.72 -4.55
C CYS A 414 -14.53 -1.50 -4.61
N PHE A 415 -14.10 -0.35 -5.14
CA PHE A 415 -14.92 0.88 -5.15
C PHE A 415 -16.26 0.66 -5.87
N PRO A 416 -16.32 -0.03 -7.04
CA PRO A 416 -17.59 -0.28 -7.72
C PRO A 416 -18.56 -1.21 -6.97
N PHE A 417 -18.16 -1.81 -5.85
CA PHE A 417 -19.06 -2.57 -4.98
C PHE A 417 -19.93 -1.65 -4.11
N LEU A 418 -19.53 -0.39 -3.93
CA LEU A 418 -20.23 0.58 -3.10
C LEU A 418 -21.29 1.34 -3.90
N SER A 419 -22.35 1.74 -3.19
CA SER A 419 -23.20 2.84 -3.62
C SER A 419 -22.48 4.18 -3.39
N MET A 420 -22.83 5.21 -4.18
CA MET A 420 -22.15 6.51 -4.11
C MET A 420 -22.26 7.20 -2.75
N ASP A 421 -23.33 6.94 -1.98
CA ASP A 421 -23.52 7.47 -0.62
C ASP A 421 -22.62 6.79 0.43
N LYS A 422 -21.97 5.66 0.07
CA LYS A 422 -20.99 4.93 0.90
C LYS A 422 -19.54 5.17 0.49
N PHE A 423 -19.30 6.15 -0.39
CA PHE A 423 -17.98 6.53 -0.84
C PHE A 423 -17.74 8.03 -0.69
N ALA A 424 -16.51 8.43 -0.33
CA ALA A 424 -16.10 9.83 -0.32
C ALA A 424 -14.70 10.04 -0.90
N CYS A 425 -14.40 11.28 -1.31
CA CYS A 425 -13.13 11.67 -1.88
C CYS A 425 -12.67 13.02 -1.35
N GLN A 426 -11.46 13.12 -0.83
CA GLN A 426 -10.88 14.36 -0.33
C GLN A 426 -9.66 14.76 -1.15
N GLU A 427 -9.73 15.91 -1.80
CA GLU A 427 -8.59 16.54 -2.48
C GLU A 427 -7.68 17.22 -1.47
N VAL A 428 -6.39 16.88 -1.50
CA VAL A 428 -5.35 17.45 -0.63
C VAL A 428 -4.27 18.16 -1.42
N LYS A 429 -3.44 18.95 -0.71
CA LYS A 429 -2.29 19.64 -1.29
C LYS A 429 -1.17 18.66 -1.60
N ARG A 430 -0.74 18.58 -2.85
CA ARG A 430 0.32 17.66 -3.28
C ARG A 430 1.62 17.95 -2.53
N GLU A 431 1.99 19.22 -2.48
CA GLU A 431 3.19 19.74 -1.84
C GLU A 431 3.26 19.46 -0.33
N ASP A 432 2.13 19.10 0.30
CA ASP A 432 2.07 18.74 1.72
C ASP A 432 1.85 17.25 1.97
N GLU A 433 1.25 16.51 1.02
CA GLU A 433 0.74 15.17 1.29
C GLU A 433 1.15 14.09 0.28
N PHE A 434 1.79 14.44 -0.85
CA PHE A 434 2.16 13.46 -1.88
C PHE A 434 3.47 13.78 -2.59
N SER A 435 4.50 12.99 -2.27
CA SER A 435 5.77 12.94 -3.00
C SER A 435 6.26 11.48 -3.02
N PRO A 436 5.99 10.73 -4.10
CA PRO A 436 6.26 9.30 -4.15
C PRO A 436 7.70 8.98 -4.57
N LEU A 437 8.26 7.92 -3.98
CA LEU A 437 9.57 7.36 -4.33
C LEU A 437 9.41 6.12 -5.23
N LYS A 438 9.52 6.32 -6.54
CA LYS A 438 9.31 5.29 -7.58
C LYS A 438 10.57 4.96 -8.37
N ASN A 439 11.41 5.95 -8.64
CA ASN A 439 12.53 5.89 -9.57
C ASN A 439 13.89 6.06 -8.87
N ALA A 440 14.96 5.58 -9.50
CA ALA A 440 16.31 5.74 -9.00
C ALA A 440 16.76 7.21 -9.01
N ARG A 441 17.75 7.55 -8.17
CA ARG A 441 18.33 8.90 -8.10
C ARG A 441 18.81 9.39 -9.47
N GLY A 442 18.57 10.67 -9.77
CA GLY A 442 18.94 11.28 -11.05
C GLY A 442 17.92 11.09 -12.18
N THR A 443 16.72 10.57 -11.88
CA THR A 443 15.64 10.46 -12.87
C THR A 443 14.96 11.82 -13.11
N GLY A 444 14.87 12.66 -12.07
CA GLY A 444 14.24 13.99 -12.12
C GLY A 444 12.75 14.00 -11.81
N GLU A 445 12.14 12.83 -11.60
CA GLU A 445 10.73 12.65 -11.28
C GLU A 445 10.55 11.45 -10.34
N ASP A 446 9.76 11.63 -9.28
CA ASP A 446 9.41 10.59 -8.29
C ASP A 446 10.61 9.75 -7.81
N ASP A 447 11.69 10.43 -7.44
CA ASP A 447 12.99 9.86 -7.09
C ASP A 447 13.47 10.38 -5.70
N PRO A 448 14.63 9.94 -5.18
CA PRO A 448 15.14 10.42 -3.90
C PRO A 448 15.33 11.94 -3.81
N ASP A 449 15.73 12.60 -4.92
CA ASP A 449 16.06 14.02 -4.92
C ASP A 449 14.79 14.88 -4.86
N THR A 450 13.76 14.50 -5.64
CA THR A 450 12.43 15.10 -5.58
C THR A 450 11.76 14.87 -4.21
N SER A 451 11.85 13.64 -3.67
CA SER A 451 11.34 13.31 -2.33
C SER A 451 11.98 14.16 -1.24
N LYS A 452 13.31 14.32 -1.27
CA LYS A 452 14.07 15.14 -0.32
C LYS A 452 13.69 16.62 -0.44
N ARG A 453 13.67 17.14 -1.67
CA ARG A 453 13.30 18.53 -1.96
C ARG A 453 11.92 18.87 -1.43
N ASP A 454 10.95 17.98 -1.60
CA ASP A 454 9.57 18.27 -1.19
C ASP A 454 9.41 18.32 0.34
N ILE A 455 10.11 17.46 1.09
CA ILE A 455 10.19 17.54 2.57
C ILE A 455 10.87 18.85 3.01
N PHE A 456 11.98 19.24 2.38
CA PHE A 456 12.66 20.50 2.65
C PHE A 456 11.77 21.71 2.41
N ARG A 457 11.06 21.74 1.28
CA ARG A 457 10.13 22.82 0.95
C ARG A 457 8.96 22.87 1.92
N GLN A 458 8.46 21.72 2.37
CA GLN A 458 7.43 21.66 3.40
C GLN A 458 7.92 22.27 4.72
N GLY A 459 9.09 21.85 5.22
CA GLY A 459 9.63 22.40 6.46
C GLY A 459 9.90 23.90 6.39
N THR A 460 10.47 24.38 5.27
CA THR A 460 10.64 25.82 5.04
C THR A 460 9.30 26.58 5.09
N ARG A 461 8.26 26.10 4.39
CA ARG A 461 6.93 26.73 4.42
C ARG A 461 6.33 26.77 5.82
N TRP A 462 6.49 25.71 6.61
CA TRP A 462 5.99 25.67 7.99
C TRP A 462 6.69 26.69 8.89
N LEU A 463 8.01 26.86 8.74
CA LEU A 463 8.77 27.85 9.50
C LEU A 463 8.42 29.29 9.12
N GLU A 464 8.29 29.57 7.83
CA GLU A 464 7.90 30.89 7.34
C GLU A 464 6.47 31.25 7.79
N ALA A 465 5.57 30.27 7.84
CA ALA A 465 4.20 30.46 8.32
C ALA A 465 4.11 30.91 9.79
N VAL A 466 5.10 30.57 10.64
CA VAL A 466 5.19 31.03 12.04
C VAL A 466 6.10 32.25 12.23
N GLY A 467 6.54 32.88 11.13
CA GLY A 467 7.35 34.09 11.15
C GLY A 467 8.86 33.88 11.32
N ALA A 468 9.38 32.66 11.13
CA ALA A 468 10.81 32.44 11.05
C ALA A 468 11.35 32.84 9.66
N THR A 469 12.62 33.20 9.58
CA THR A 469 13.31 33.51 8.31
C THR A 469 14.25 32.37 7.95
N VAL A 470 14.04 31.70 6.81
CA VAL A 470 14.98 30.69 6.30
C VAL A 470 15.91 31.34 5.28
N THR A 471 17.22 31.22 5.49
CA THR A 471 18.25 31.72 4.57
C THR A 471 19.04 30.55 3.99
N SER A 472 19.46 30.64 2.73
CA SER A 472 20.24 29.59 2.06
C SER A 472 21.26 30.18 1.10
N GLU A 473 22.38 29.47 0.93
CA GLU A 473 23.38 29.73 -0.13
C GLU A 473 23.13 28.82 -1.37
N ASP A 474 22.22 27.86 -1.27
CA ASP A 474 21.81 26.91 -2.33
C ASP A 474 20.28 26.90 -2.46
N ASP A 475 19.76 27.19 -3.65
CA ASP A 475 18.32 27.21 -3.94
C ASP A 475 17.63 25.84 -3.74
N ASN A 476 18.40 24.75 -3.68
CA ASN A 476 17.89 23.40 -3.42
C ASN A 476 17.96 22.98 -1.95
N ALA A 477 18.58 23.77 -1.09
CA ALA A 477 18.60 23.50 0.34
C ALA A 477 17.32 24.00 1.02
N GLY A 478 16.93 23.32 2.09
CA GLY A 478 15.82 23.73 2.94
C GLY A 478 15.94 23.13 4.32
N VAL A 479 14.83 23.09 5.04
CA VAL A 479 14.83 22.64 6.44
C VAL A 479 14.04 21.35 6.56
N GLU A 480 14.66 20.31 7.09
CA GLU A 480 13.97 19.13 7.56
C GLU A 480 13.38 19.41 8.95
N ILE A 481 12.08 19.18 9.13
CA ILE A 481 11.44 19.22 10.45
C ILE A 481 11.08 17.79 10.82
N SER A 482 11.62 17.31 11.94
CA SER A 482 11.30 16.00 12.47
C SER A 482 9.80 15.91 12.77
N PRO A 483 9.12 14.82 12.37
CA PRO A 483 7.71 14.61 12.72
C PRO A 483 7.45 14.64 14.23
N LYS A 484 8.45 14.31 15.07
CA LYS A 484 8.32 14.44 16.53
C LYS A 484 8.16 15.88 17.01
N ILE A 485 8.67 16.84 16.25
CA ILE A 485 8.50 18.28 16.52
C ILE A 485 7.14 18.74 16.01
N SER A 486 6.83 18.48 14.73
CA SER A 486 5.59 18.95 14.09
C SER A 486 5.04 17.90 13.11
N TYR A 487 3.76 17.56 13.25
CA TYR A 487 3.05 16.61 12.39
C TYR A 487 2.64 17.23 11.05
N GLY A 488 2.13 18.46 11.09
CA GLY A 488 1.53 19.16 9.96
C GLY A 488 1.78 20.67 9.97
N GLY A 489 2.82 21.13 10.66
CA GLY A 489 3.20 22.55 10.76
C GLY A 489 2.85 23.20 12.11
N GLU A 490 2.15 22.50 13.01
CA GLU A 490 1.83 23.01 14.34
C GLU A 490 3.03 22.99 15.31
N GLY A 491 3.00 23.84 16.34
CA GLY A 491 3.95 23.80 17.46
C GLY A 491 5.33 24.35 17.15
N LEU A 492 5.47 25.16 16.09
CA LEU A 492 6.73 25.76 15.64
C LEU A 492 6.91 27.21 16.09
N GLU A 493 5.97 27.78 16.84
CA GLU A 493 5.96 29.20 17.24
C GLU A 493 7.19 29.60 18.08
N PHE A 494 7.85 28.64 18.74
CA PHE A 494 9.10 28.88 19.47
C PHE A 494 10.29 29.27 18.57
N LEU A 495 10.15 29.10 17.25
CA LEU A 495 11.10 29.51 16.22
C LEU A 495 10.72 30.84 15.55
N SER A 496 9.61 31.47 15.95
CA SER A 496 9.21 32.77 15.43
C SER A 496 10.33 33.80 15.55
N GLU A 497 10.47 34.65 14.53
CA GLU A 497 11.50 35.69 14.40
C GLU A 497 12.96 35.19 14.39
N ARG A 498 13.20 33.86 14.40
CA ARG A 498 14.55 33.31 14.28
C ARG A 498 14.97 33.20 12.82
N THR A 499 16.27 33.40 12.58
CA THR A 499 16.90 33.10 11.29
C THR A 499 17.50 31.70 11.31
N ILE A 500 17.08 30.85 10.38
CA ILE A 500 17.57 29.48 10.22
C ILE A 500 18.36 29.39 8.91
N LYS A 501 19.64 29.00 8.99
CA LYS A 501 20.49 28.81 7.81
C LYS A 501 20.34 27.37 7.29
N ALA A 502 19.82 27.20 6.07
CA ALA A 502 19.69 25.93 5.39
C ALA A 502 21.02 25.48 4.72
N PRO A 503 21.25 24.15 4.53
CA PRO A 503 20.38 23.04 4.94
C PRO A 503 20.42 22.83 6.46
N ALA A 504 19.26 22.62 7.09
CA ALA A 504 19.14 22.42 8.53
C ALA A 504 18.17 21.29 8.87
N VAL A 505 18.26 20.80 10.10
CA VAL A 505 17.30 19.87 10.69
C VAL A 505 16.82 20.41 12.03
N ILE A 506 15.51 20.46 12.23
CA ILE A 506 14.87 20.75 13.52
C ILE A 506 14.43 19.42 14.11
N GLU A 507 15.07 19.03 15.21
CA GLU A 507 14.92 17.72 15.85
C GLU A 507 14.82 17.88 17.38
N GLN A 508 14.22 16.89 18.03
CA GLN A 508 14.25 16.79 19.49
C GLN A 508 15.68 16.52 19.97
N GLU A 509 16.16 17.24 20.99
CA GLU A 509 17.46 16.94 21.60
C GLU A 509 17.50 15.48 22.07
N LYS A 510 18.60 14.78 21.76
CA LYS A 510 18.82 13.41 22.25
C LYS A 510 18.96 13.50 23.78
N GLN A 511 17.98 12.95 24.50
CA GLN A 511 18.04 12.75 25.94
C GLN A 511 19.06 11.67 26.30
#